data_AF-A0A6N8IZQ8-F1
#
_entry.id   AF-A0A6N8IZQ8-F1
#
_cell.length_a   1.000
_cell.length_b   1.000
_cell.length_c   1.000
_cell.angle_alpha   90.00
_cell.angle_beta   90.00
_cell.angle_gamma   90.00
#
_symmetry.space_group_name_H-M   'P 1'
#
loop_
_entity.id
_entity.type
_entity.pdbx_description
1 polymer ?
#
loop_
_entity_poly.entity_id
_entity_poly.type
_entity_poly.pdbx_seq_one_letter_code
_entity_poly.pdbx_strand_id
1 'polypeptide(L)'
;MNLRRSGSFGNGWIGWYRQNSDGLTQWRAGWDRFFAAGPARIQPALQVASGGFFGATVSVEAGQPWFAGVGAGRTNLRPYVNLNFDPNDMVMASFGHRSDHDQVQLLLIADNRQHPDQRHLHLNWKTDRDGGEKLTWDILAKQGDVDGEHIRRVGASVTYDWPRWSLRAAWDPKVNFTPQNMLRLSVASRF
;
A
#
# COMPACT_ATOMS: atom_id res chain seq x y z
N MET A 1 -9.70 9.96 -8.54
CA MET A 1 -8.53 10.80 -8.91
C MET A 1 -7.58 10.91 -7.72
N ASN A 2 -6.29 11.07 -7.97
CA ASN A 2 -5.27 11.26 -6.93
C ASN A 2 -4.19 12.22 -7.45
N LEU A 3 -3.89 13.27 -6.68
CA LEU A 3 -2.81 14.21 -6.91
C LEU A 3 -1.78 14.06 -5.80
N ARG A 4 -0.50 13.88 -6.18
CA ARG A 4 0.60 13.68 -5.25
C ARG A 4 1.71 14.70 -5.48
N ARG A 5 2.35 15.15 -4.41
CA ARG A 5 3.58 15.94 -4.43
C ARG A 5 4.62 15.36 -3.49
N SER A 6 5.84 15.24 -4.01
CA SER A 6 7.02 14.83 -3.25
C SER A 6 7.99 16.00 -3.13
N GLY A 7 8.64 16.15 -1.98
CA GLY A 7 9.62 17.20 -1.73
C GLY A 7 10.32 17.06 -0.38
N SER A 8 10.97 18.13 0.07
CA SER A 8 11.70 18.14 1.35
C SER A 8 10.82 17.90 2.57
N PHE A 9 9.50 18.14 2.46
CA PHE A 9 8.53 17.87 3.53
C PHE A 9 8.02 16.42 3.55
N GLY A 10 8.43 15.57 2.60
CA GLY A 10 7.91 14.22 2.40
C GLY A 10 7.01 14.10 1.17
N ASN A 11 6.10 13.14 1.21
CA ASN A 11 5.14 12.85 0.15
C ASN A 11 3.73 13.17 0.64
N GLY A 12 3.08 14.16 0.06
CA GLY A 12 1.68 14.48 0.33
C GLY A 12 0.79 14.10 -0.85
N TRP A 13 -0.46 13.73 -0.58
CA TRP A 13 -1.45 13.49 -1.62
C TRP A 13 -2.87 13.88 -1.19
N ILE A 14 -3.68 14.22 -2.18
CA ILE A 14 -5.12 14.41 -2.07
C ILE A 14 -5.81 13.59 -3.15
N GLY A 15 -6.92 12.95 -2.82
CA GLY A 15 -7.68 12.11 -3.71
C GLY A 15 -9.17 12.29 -3.54
N TRP A 16 -9.89 12.04 -4.63
CA TRP A 16 -11.33 11.95 -4.63
C TRP A 16 -11.74 10.59 -5.19
N TYR A 17 -12.55 9.88 -4.41
CA TYR A 17 -13.15 8.62 -4.77
C TYR A 17 -14.63 8.81 -5.09
N ARG A 18 -15.10 8.09 -6.11
CA ARG A 18 -16.51 7.96 -6.46
C ARG A 18 -16.78 6.52 -6.87
N GLN A 19 -17.80 5.91 -6.29
CA GLN A 19 -18.34 4.63 -6.73
C GLN A 19 -19.47 4.87 -7.74
N ASN A 20 -19.48 4.10 -8.83
CA ASN A 20 -20.45 4.27 -9.91
C ASN A 20 -21.86 3.76 -9.53
N SER A 21 -21.97 2.71 -8.71
CA SER A 21 -23.26 2.06 -8.40
C SER A 21 -24.04 2.75 -7.29
N ASP A 22 -23.37 3.17 -6.21
CA ASP A 22 -24.04 3.53 -4.94
C ASP A 22 -23.93 5.03 -4.62
N GLY A 23 -23.34 5.82 -5.51
CA GLY A 23 -23.14 7.25 -5.32
C GLY A 23 -22.15 7.63 -4.20
N LEU A 24 -21.53 6.66 -3.52
CA LEU A 24 -20.52 6.89 -2.49
C LEU A 24 -19.40 7.77 -3.05
N THR A 25 -19.16 8.91 -2.40
CA THR A 25 -18.01 9.76 -2.68
C THR A 25 -17.20 10.01 -1.42
N GLN A 26 -15.89 10.10 -1.56
CA GLN A 26 -15.02 10.38 -0.43
C GLN A 26 -13.81 11.20 -0.85
N TRP A 27 -13.61 12.34 -0.19
CA TRP A 27 -12.33 13.05 -0.22
C TRP A 27 -11.36 12.38 0.73
N ARG A 28 -10.11 12.27 0.30
CA ARG A 28 -9.05 11.61 1.06
C ARG A 28 -7.77 12.41 0.94
N ALA A 29 -6.97 12.42 1.97
CA ALA A 29 -5.62 12.96 1.91
C ALA A 29 -4.69 12.11 2.76
N GLY A 30 -3.40 12.20 2.48
CA GLY A 30 -2.39 11.55 3.28
C GLY A 30 -1.02 12.15 3.11
N TRP A 31 -0.15 11.79 4.03
CA TRP A 31 1.23 12.25 4.08
C TRP A 31 2.12 11.15 4.63
N ASP A 32 3.32 11.00 4.08
CA ASP A 32 4.36 10.10 4.57
C ASP A 32 5.75 10.72 4.40
N ARG A 33 6.71 10.36 5.27
CA ARG A 33 8.10 10.82 5.15
C ARG A 33 9.06 9.83 5.81
N PHE A 34 10.22 9.62 5.20
CA PHE A 34 11.33 8.92 5.85
C PHE A 34 12.20 9.89 6.68
N PHE A 35 12.57 9.44 7.87
CA PHE A 35 13.55 10.08 8.75
C PHE A 35 14.70 9.11 9.00
N ALA A 36 15.93 9.59 8.86
CA ALA A 36 17.11 8.81 9.24
C ALA A 36 17.22 8.75 10.77
N ALA A 37 17.50 7.57 11.31
CA ALA A 37 17.69 7.31 12.73
C ALA A 37 18.87 6.35 12.90
N GLY A 38 20.09 6.86 12.73
CA GLY A 38 21.32 6.05 12.75
C GLY A 38 21.30 4.98 11.65
N PRO A 39 21.45 3.68 11.99
CA PRO A 39 21.40 2.58 11.02
C PRO A 39 19.97 2.24 10.54
N ALA A 40 18.95 2.89 11.11
CA ALA A 40 17.55 2.69 10.78
C ALA A 40 16.95 3.91 10.06
N ARG A 41 15.81 3.69 9.43
CA ARG A 41 14.92 4.74 8.92
C ARG A 41 13.53 4.54 9.50
N ILE A 42 12.89 5.64 9.88
CA ILE A 42 11.54 5.66 10.44
C ILE A 42 10.62 6.32 9.42
N GLN A 43 9.47 5.72 9.15
CA GLN A 43 8.45 6.29 8.27
C GLN A 43 7.12 6.41 8.99
N PRO A 44 6.80 7.58 9.58
CA PRO A 44 5.43 7.91 9.90
C PRO A 44 4.62 8.14 8.61
N ALA A 45 3.35 7.74 8.65
CA ALA A 45 2.36 8.16 7.67
C ALA A 45 1.02 8.49 8.34
N LEU A 46 0.31 9.43 7.75
CA LEU A 46 -1.00 9.91 8.19
C LEU A 46 -1.98 9.84 7.01
N GLN A 47 -3.23 9.52 7.31
CA GLN A 47 -4.33 9.47 6.35
C GLN A 47 -5.59 10.04 6.97
N VAL A 48 -6.33 10.82 6.19
CA VAL A 48 -7.63 11.37 6.58
C VAL A 48 -8.63 11.20 5.45
N ALA A 49 -9.92 11.16 5.80
CA ALA A 49 -10.99 11.17 4.81
C ALA A 49 -12.24 11.91 5.28
N SER A 50 -13.02 12.42 4.33
CA SER A 50 -14.34 12.99 4.59
C SER A 50 -15.22 11.96 5.29
N GLY A 51 -16.00 12.40 6.28
CA GLY A 51 -16.66 11.53 7.27
C GLY A 51 -15.89 11.43 8.59
N GLY A 52 -14.70 12.03 8.67
CA GLY A 52 -13.91 12.16 9.90
C GLY A 52 -12.93 11.00 10.12
N PHE A 53 -12.65 10.18 9.12
CA PHE A 53 -11.63 9.14 9.21
C PHE A 53 -10.26 9.74 9.49
N PHE A 54 -9.53 9.10 10.41
CA PHE A 54 -8.14 9.38 10.69
C PHE A 54 -7.41 8.06 10.91
N GLY A 55 -6.28 7.90 10.22
CA GLY A 55 -5.38 6.76 10.35
C GLY A 55 -3.94 7.23 10.44
N ALA A 56 -3.15 6.56 11.27
CA ALA A 56 -1.73 6.80 11.41
C ALA A 56 -0.98 5.47 11.40
N THR A 57 0.19 5.47 10.78
CA THR A 57 1.10 4.33 10.77
C THR A 57 2.52 4.80 11.09
N VAL A 58 3.31 3.91 11.68
CA VAL A 58 4.75 4.10 11.84
C VAL A 58 5.44 2.80 11.48
N SER A 59 6.50 2.90 10.70
CA SER A 59 7.40 1.78 10.43
C SER A 59 8.85 2.15 10.69
N VAL A 60 9.64 1.14 11.01
CA VAL A 60 11.08 1.23 11.18
C VAL A 60 11.70 0.15 10.31
N GLU A 61 12.72 0.51 9.54
CA GLU A 61 13.53 -0.43 8.73
C GLU A 61 15.01 -0.18 9.03
N ALA A 62 15.80 -1.24 9.14
CA ALA A 62 17.25 -1.15 9.35
C ALA A 62 18.00 -2.15 8.49
N GLY A 63 19.23 -1.79 8.12
CA GLY A 63 20.16 -2.64 7.36
C GLY A 63 20.32 -2.26 5.89
N GLN A 64 21.50 -2.60 5.35
CA GLN A 64 21.86 -2.58 3.93
C GLN A 64 22.94 -3.65 3.69
N PRO A 65 23.01 -4.31 2.51
CA PRO A 65 21.99 -4.27 1.45
C PRO A 65 20.74 -5.09 1.82
N TRP A 66 20.89 -6.03 2.75
CA TRP A 66 19.78 -6.72 3.40
C TRP A 66 19.19 -5.84 4.49
N PHE A 67 17.87 -5.76 4.51
CA PHE A 67 17.14 -4.96 5.48
C PHE A 67 15.99 -5.74 6.08
N ALA A 68 15.64 -5.39 7.31
CA ALA A 68 14.45 -5.87 7.98
C ALA A 68 13.69 -4.69 8.57
N GLY A 69 12.37 -4.83 8.69
CA GLY A 69 11.54 -3.78 9.23
C GLY A 69 10.30 -4.30 9.94
N VAL A 70 9.76 -3.44 10.79
CA VAL A 70 8.50 -3.67 11.51
C VAL A 70 7.69 -2.38 11.50
N GLY A 71 6.39 -2.49 11.73
CA GLY A 71 5.53 -1.32 11.82
C GLY A 71 4.17 -1.64 12.39
N ALA A 72 3.44 -0.59 12.72
CA ALA A 72 2.08 -0.70 13.20
C ALA A 72 1.25 0.49 12.73
N GLY A 73 -0.06 0.29 12.67
CA GLY A 73 -1.01 1.33 12.34
C GLY A 73 -2.27 1.24 13.16
N ARG A 74 -2.93 2.39 13.28
CA ARG A 74 -4.19 2.56 13.99
C ARG A 74 -5.07 3.57 13.29
N THR A 75 -6.37 3.31 13.35
CA THR A 75 -7.39 4.26 12.90
C THR A 75 -8.38 4.58 14.02
N ASN A 76 -9.18 5.61 13.80
CA ASN A 76 -10.34 5.94 14.63
C ASN A 76 -11.60 5.12 14.27
N LEU A 77 -11.46 4.07 13.46
CA LEU A 77 -12.54 3.15 13.03
C LEU A 77 -13.71 3.79 12.27
N ARG A 78 -13.57 5.04 11.82
CA ARG A 78 -14.59 5.63 10.97
C ARG A 78 -14.52 5.06 9.54
N PRO A 79 -15.64 5.03 8.79
CA PRO A 79 -15.65 4.48 7.44
C PRO A 79 -14.63 5.12 6.51
N TYR A 80 -13.93 4.26 5.77
CA TYR A 80 -12.86 4.65 4.85
C TYR A 80 -12.84 3.76 3.62
N VAL A 81 -12.81 4.37 2.44
CA VAL A 81 -12.61 3.63 1.20
C VAL A 81 -11.13 3.29 1.08
N ASN A 82 -10.76 2.10 1.54
CA ASN A 82 -9.39 1.61 1.44
C ASN A 82 -9.08 1.16 0.00
N LEU A 83 -8.17 1.89 -0.66
CA LEU A 83 -7.69 1.55 -2.00
C LEU A 83 -6.33 0.84 -1.98
N ASN A 84 -5.68 0.73 -0.83
CA ASN A 84 -4.44 -0.03 -0.69
C ASN A 84 -4.72 -1.52 -0.44
N PHE A 85 -5.94 -1.85 -0.04
CA PHE A 85 -6.44 -3.18 0.26
C PHE A 85 -5.82 -3.89 1.46
N ASP A 86 -4.69 -3.40 1.97
CA ASP A 86 -4.10 -3.83 3.23
C ASP A 86 -4.85 -3.27 4.45
N PRO A 87 -4.95 -4.01 5.56
CA PRO A 87 -5.51 -3.49 6.81
C PRO A 87 -4.83 -2.18 7.27
N ASN A 88 -5.60 -1.23 7.78
CA ASN A 88 -5.07 0.05 8.33
C ASN A 88 -4.82 0.00 9.84
N ASP A 89 -5.58 -0.82 10.57
CA ASP A 89 -5.28 -1.22 11.94
C ASP A 89 -4.46 -2.51 11.85
N MET A 90 -3.14 -2.38 11.81
CA MET A 90 -2.28 -3.51 11.46
C MET A 90 -0.99 -3.56 12.26
N VAL A 91 -0.38 -4.74 12.26
CA VAL A 91 1.06 -4.91 12.46
C VAL A 91 1.68 -5.37 11.14
N MET A 92 2.92 -4.98 10.90
CA MET A 92 3.67 -5.39 9.73
C MET A 92 5.08 -5.84 10.08
N ALA A 93 5.61 -6.76 9.28
CA ALA A 93 7.00 -7.17 9.29
C ALA A 93 7.50 -7.26 7.85
N SER A 94 8.74 -6.87 7.61
CA SER A 94 9.34 -6.93 6.28
C SER A 94 10.79 -7.39 6.32
N PHE A 95 11.20 -8.02 5.23
CA PHE A 95 12.58 -8.39 4.98
C PHE A 95 12.85 -8.26 3.49
N GLY A 96 14.03 -7.79 3.13
CA GLY A 96 14.35 -7.60 1.73
C GLY A 96 15.82 -7.35 1.47
N HIS A 97 16.13 -7.25 0.19
CA HIS A 97 17.43 -6.93 -0.34
C HIS A 97 17.31 -5.74 -1.28
N ARG A 98 18.29 -4.84 -1.22
CA ARG A 98 18.41 -3.69 -2.09
C ARG A 98 19.80 -3.65 -2.72
N SER A 99 19.83 -3.61 -4.05
CA SER A 99 21.00 -3.30 -4.85
C SER A 99 20.82 -1.93 -5.52
N ASP A 100 21.76 -1.56 -6.39
CA ASP A 100 21.71 -0.30 -7.13
C ASP A 100 20.50 -0.23 -8.09
N HIS A 101 20.10 -1.37 -8.66
CA HIS A 101 19.02 -1.45 -9.64
C HIS A 101 17.76 -2.12 -9.11
N ASP A 102 17.87 -3.02 -8.14
CA ASP A 102 16.77 -3.88 -7.71
C ASP A 102 16.46 -3.72 -6.23
N GLN A 103 15.18 -3.80 -5.90
CA GLN A 103 14.72 -4.03 -4.54
C GLN A 103 13.72 -5.19 -4.54
N VAL A 104 14.03 -6.24 -3.78
CA VAL A 104 13.12 -7.35 -3.52
C VAL A 104 12.73 -7.31 -2.05
N GLN A 105 11.45 -7.44 -1.75
CA GLN A 105 10.93 -7.37 -0.39
C GLN A 105 9.77 -8.35 -0.18
N LEU A 106 9.86 -9.10 0.91
CA LEU A 106 8.72 -9.75 1.55
C LEU A 106 8.11 -8.79 2.57
N LEU A 107 6.79 -8.64 2.54
CA LEU A 107 6.05 -7.79 3.47
C LEU A 107 4.83 -8.56 3.97
N LEU A 108 4.81 -8.87 5.26
CA LEU A 108 3.67 -9.43 5.96
C LEU A 108 2.90 -8.30 6.64
N ILE A 109 1.59 -8.26 6.43
CA ILE A 109 0.67 -7.35 7.09
C ILE A 109 -0.46 -8.19 7.70
N ALA A 110 -0.76 -7.95 8.98
CA ALA A 110 -1.87 -8.60 9.67
C ALA A 110 -2.74 -7.55 10.35
N ASP A 111 -4.06 -7.65 10.17
CA ASP A 111 -4.98 -6.86 10.97
C ASP A 111 -4.80 -7.24 12.45
N ASN A 112 -4.80 -6.25 13.34
CA ASN A 112 -4.55 -6.45 14.76
C ASN A 112 -5.71 -5.91 15.62
N ARG A 113 -6.92 -5.82 15.05
CA ARG A 113 -8.08 -5.25 15.72
C ARG A 113 -9.40 -5.89 15.33
N GLN A 114 -9.94 -5.58 14.15
CA GLN A 114 -11.31 -5.95 13.80
C GLN A 114 -11.38 -7.33 13.15
N HIS A 115 -10.31 -7.73 12.46
CA HIS A 115 -10.28 -8.96 11.67
C HIS A 115 -8.93 -9.67 11.81
N PRO A 116 -8.53 -10.13 13.01
CA PRO A 116 -7.18 -10.67 13.26
C PRO A 116 -6.83 -11.95 12.45
N ASP A 117 -7.81 -12.56 11.82
CA ASP A 117 -7.69 -13.63 10.83
C ASP A 117 -7.14 -13.14 9.48
N GLN A 118 -7.34 -11.87 9.13
CA GLN A 118 -6.96 -11.26 7.86
C GLN A 118 -5.47 -10.93 7.81
N ARG A 119 -4.79 -11.53 6.81
CA ARG A 119 -3.34 -11.37 6.60
C ARG A 119 -3.00 -11.31 5.13
N HIS A 120 -2.06 -10.45 4.80
CA HIS A 120 -1.48 -10.28 3.48
C HIS A 120 0.02 -10.53 3.53
N LEU A 121 0.51 -11.36 2.62
CA LEU A 121 1.93 -11.54 2.34
C LEU A 121 2.20 -11.06 0.93
N HIS A 122 3.03 -10.05 0.81
CA HIS A 122 3.47 -9.51 -0.47
C HIS A 122 4.89 -9.95 -0.79
N LEU A 123 5.13 -10.33 -2.03
CA LEU A 123 6.45 -10.36 -2.66
C LEU A 123 6.52 -9.21 -3.65
N ASN A 124 7.23 -8.15 -3.27
CA ASN A 124 7.47 -6.98 -4.09
C ASN A 124 8.84 -7.09 -4.76
N TRP A 125 8.89 -6.83 -6.05
CA TRP A 125 10.13 -6.61 -6.78
C TRP A 125 10.05 -5.32 -7.58
N LYS A 126 11.01 -4.44 -7.37
CA LYS A 126 11.19 -3.18 -8.09
C LYS A 126 12.52 -3.21 -8.78
N THR A 127 12.54 -2.79 -10.04
CA THR A 127 13.75 -2.76 -10.84
C THR A 127 13.78 -1.49 -11.70
N ASP A 128 14.89 -0.78 -11.62
CA ASP A 128 15.17 0.40 -12.44
C ASP A 128 15.81 -0.07 -13.77
N ARG A 129 15.38 0.54 -14.89
CA ARG A 129 15.84 0.20 -16.24
C ARG A 129 16.65 1.35 -16.84
N ASP A 130 17.52 0.99 -17.78
CA ASP A 130 18.29 1.95 -18.57
C ASP A 130 17.32 2.89 -19.31
N GLY A 131 17.42 4.20 -19.05
CA GLY A 131 16.46 5.20 -19.55
C GLY A 131 15.55 5.81 -18.48
N GLY A 132 15.70 5.41 -17.22
CA GLY A 132 14.96 5.98 -16.08
C GLY A 132 13.55 5.42 -15.91
N GLU A 133 13.25 4.33 -16.61
CA GLU A 133 12.00 3.59 -16.47
C GLU A 133 12.07 2.69 -15.23
N LYS A 134 10.91 2.34 -14.68
CA LYS A 134 10.82 1.45 -13.52
C LYS A 134 9.75 0.40 -13.74
N LEU A 135 10.05 -0.83 -13.35
CA LEU A 135 9.09 -1.93 -13.34
C LEU A 135 8.89 -2.39 -11.89
N THR A 136 7.63 -2.46 -11.47
CA THR A 136 7.24 -2.96 -10.14
C THR A 136 6.30 -4.14 -10.30
N TRP A 137 6.65 -5.26 -9.69
CA TRP A 137 5.80 -6.43 -9.51
C TRP A 137 5.44 -6.58 -8.04
N ASP A 138 4.21 -7.00 -7.79
CA ASP A 138 3.72 -7.39 -6.47
C ASP A 138 2.88 -8.66 -6.62
N ILE A 139 3.27 -9.72 -5.92
CA ILE A 139 2.45 -10.93 -5.77
C ILE A 139 1.90 -10.92 -4.36
N LEU A 140 0.58 -10.95 -4.24
CA LEU A 140 -0.13 -10.96 -2.98
C LEU A 140 -0.65 -12.38 -2.70
N ALA A 141 -0.26 -12.97 -1.58
CA ALA A 141 -0.99 -14.07 -0.97
C ALA A 141 -1.80 -13.53 0.21
N LYS A 142 -3.12 -13.71 0.18
CA LYS A 142 -4.02 -13.27 1.26
C LYS A 142 -4.81 -14.41 1.86
N GLN A 143 -5.09 -14.31 3.15
CA GLN A 143 -5.98 -15.22 3.86
C GLN A 143 -6.80 -14.47 4.92
N GLY A 144 -7.93 -15.04 5.30
CA GLY A 144 -8.86 -14.48 6.26
C GLY A 144 -10.27 -15.00 6.00
N ASP A 145 -11.23 -14.57 6.80
CA ASP A 145 -12.62 -15.01 6.74
C ASP A 145 -13.44 -14.02 5.92
N VAL A 146 -14.27 -14.55 5.02
CA VAL A 146 -15.21 -13.79 4.19
C VAL A 146 -16.54 -14.53 4.23
N ASP A 147 -17.60 -13.86 4.70
CA ASP A 147 -18.94 -14.43 4.84
C ASP A 147 -18.97 -15.78 5.58
N GLY A 148 -18.13 -15.93 6.61
CA GLY A 148 -18.04 -17.16 7.41
C GLY A 148 -17.21 -18.29 6.79
N GLU A 149 -16.62 -18.08 5.60
CA GLU A 149 -15.69 -19.01 4.98
C GLU A 149 -14.25 -18.51 5.06
N HIS A 150 -13.34 -19.38 5.51
CA HIS A 150 -11.91 -19.08 5.47
C HIS A 150 -11.38 -19.18 4.04
N ILE A 151 -10.82 -18.09 3.53
CA ILE A 151 -10.27 -18.02 2.18
C ILE A 151 -8.74 -17.99 2.18
N ARG A 152 -8.18 -18.50 1.08
CA ARG A 152 -6.78 -18.28 0.67
C ARG A 152 -6.76 -17.93 -0.80
N ARG A 153 -6.20 -16.78 -1.16
CA ARG A 153 -6.22 -16.29 -2.54
C ARG A 153 -4.89 -15.66 -2.93
N VAL A 154 -4.62 -15.63 -4.22
CA VAL A 154 -3.44 -15.01 -4.81
C VAL A 154 -3.87 -13.90 -5.76
N GLY A 155 -3.39 -12.70 -5.50
CA GLY A 155 -3.51 -11.53 -6.36
C GLY A 155 -2.15 -11.15 -6.94
N ALA A 156 -2.16 -10.25 -7.91
CA ALA A 156 -0.94 -9.72 -8.48
C ALA A 156 -1.14 -8.30 -9.00
N SER A 157 -0.09 -7.50 -8.99
CA SER A 157 -0.06 -6.24 -9.73
C SER A 157 1.27 -6.01 -10.43
N VAL A 158 1.18 -5.31 -11.55
CA VAL A 158 2.34 -4.85 -12.32
C VAL A 158 2.17 -3.36 -12.58
N THR A 159 3.25 -2.61 -12.38
CA THR A 159 3.34 -1.19 -12.71
C THR A 159 4.54 -0.96 -13.61
N TYR A 160 4.33 -0.25 -14.71
CA TYR A 160 5.39 0.24 -15.57
C TYR A 160 5.38 1.76 -15.54
N ASP A 161 6.51 2.33 -15.15
CA ASP A 161 6.74 3.76 -15.02
C ASP A 161 7.70 4.23 -16.11
N TRP A 162 7.20 4.96 -17.09
CA TRP A 162 8.01 5.82 -17.96
C TRP A 162 8.37 7.11 -17.23
N PRO A 163 9.29 7.94 -17.74
CA PRO A 163 9.63 9.22 -17.11
C PRO A 163 8.41 10.12 -16.84
N ARG A 164 7.46 10.20 -17.78
CA ARG A 164 6.28 11.08 -17.68
C ARG A 164 4.95 10.37 -17.38
N TRP A 165 4.86 9.07 -17.61
CA TRP A 165 3.61 8.32 -17.52
C TRP A 165 3.80 7.04 -16.72
N SER A 166 2.72 6.57 -16.09
CA SER A 166 2.71 5.30 -15.38
C SER A 166 1.43 4.55 -15.69
N LEU A 167 1.56 3.24 -15.89
CA LEU A 167 0.44 2.32 -16.04
C LEU A 167 0.52 1.24 -14.98
N ARG A 168 -0.60 0.96 -14.33
CA ARG A 168 -0.73 -0.15 -13.38
C ARG A 168 -1.94 -1.00 -13.69
N ALA A 169 -1.75 -2.31 -13.65
CA ALA A 169 -2.81 -3.30 -13.63
C ALA A 169 -2.70 -4.11 -12.33
N ALA A 170 -3.83 -4.34 -11.66
CA ALA A 170 -3.88 -5.10 -10.42
C ALA A 170 -5.11 -6.02 -10.39
N TRP A 171 -4.89 -7.29 -10.08
CA TRP A 171 -5.93 -8.27 -9.82
C TRP A 171 -5.94 -8.61 -8.33
N ASP A 172 -7.05 -8.32 -7.65
CA ASP A 172 -7.29 -8.65 -6.25
C ASP A 172 -8.55 -9.52 -6.13
N PRO A 173 -8.42 -10.84 -5.94
CA PRO A 173 -9.54 -11.70 -5.64
C PRO A 173 -10.04 -11.44 -4.21
N LYS A 174 -11.36 -11.38 -4.03
CA LYS A 174 -11.97 -11.06 -2.73
C LYS A 174 -11.44 -9.73 -2.17
N VAL A 175 -11.61 -8.68 -2.97
CA VAL A 175 -11.10 -7.32 -2.71
C VAL A 175 -11.59 -6.83 -1.36
N ASN A 176 -10.71 -6.27 -0.52
CA ASN A 176 -11.03 -5.87 0.86
C ASN A 176 -11.79 -6.94 1.68
N PHE A 177 -11.52 -8.23 1.46
CA PHE A 177 -12.23 -9.34 2.11
C PHE A 177 -13.75 -9.32 1.88
N THR A 178 -14.17 -8.87 0.69
CA THR A 178 -15.56 -8.94 0.22
C THR A 178 -15.74 -10.13 -0.74
N PRO A 179 -16.97 -10.51 -1.09
CA PRO A 179 -17.21 -11.57 -2.08
C PRO A 179 -16.73 -11.26 -3.50
N GLN A 180 -16.44 -10.00 -3.81
CA GLN A 180 -16.14 -9.50 -5.14
C GLN A 180 -14.67 -9.66 -5.50
N ASN A 181 -14.38 -9.96 -6.76
CA ASN A 181 -13.03 -9.86 -7.31
C ASN A 181 -12.89 -8.54 -8.06
N MET A 182 -11.69 -7.97 -8.09
CA MET A 182 -11.44 -6.70 -8.75
C MET A 182 -10.23 -6.75 -9.68
N LEU A 183 -10.44 -6.37 -10.93
CA LEU A 183 -9.38 -5.87 -11.81
C LEU A 183 -9.37 -4.34 -11.72
N ARG A 184 -8.21 -3.77 -11.41
CA ARG A 184 -7.99 -2.32 -11.38
C ARG A 184 -6.96 -1.93 -12.41
N LEU A 185 -7.33 -0.96 -13.24
CA LEU A 185 -6.43 -0.27 -14.15
C LEU A 185 -6.20 1.16 -13.64
N SER A 186 -4.98 1.66 -13.76
CA SER A 186 -4.63 3.02 -13.35
C SER A 186 -3.62 3.62 -14.31
N VAL A 187 -3.83 4.90 -14.61
CA VAL A 187 -2.93 5.74 -15.42
C VAL A 187 -2.54 6.94 -14.56
N ALA A 188 -1.27 7.30 -14.57
CA ALA A 188 -0.79 8.52 -13.95
C ALA A 188 0.14 9.29 -14.88
N SER A 189 0.18 10.61 -14.70
CA SER A 189 1.07 11.53 -15.40
C SER A 189 1.91 12.30 -14.39
N ARG A 190 3.17 12.59 -14.73
CA ARG A 190 4.08 13.44 -13.94
C ARG A 190 4.24 14.79 -14.66
N PHE A 191 4.14 15.87 -13.89
CA PHE A 191 4.22 17.26 -14.35
C PHE A 191 4.87 18.14 -13.29
#